data_AF-A0A423UQ44-F1
#
_entry.id   AF-A0A423UQ44-F1
#
_cell.length_a   1.000
_cell.length_b   1.000
_cell.length_c   1.000
_cell.angle_alpha   90.00
_cell.angle_beta   90.00
_cell.angle_gamma   90.00
#
_symmetry.space_group_name_H-M   'P 1'
#
loop_
_entity.id
_entity.type
_entity.pdbx_description
1 polymer ?
#
loop_
_entity_poly.entity_id
_entity_poly.type
_entity_poly.pdbx_seq_one_letter_code
_entity_poly.pdbx_strand_id
1 'polypeptide(L)'
;MKRPSPLRRPADASKLPHSTIRTRIALVYGGVFLVLGTALLATVNLASRAGTETEARAIASTAVVVVPPGYSVNGPFIARGSTGSPSAYELTDHVSDAAGKQLLNWSFAALLVMTAGAVGVGWWIAGRVLRPVHAMTAKARRLSEKTLHERIASSGPDDELKELGETLDALLGRLEKAFDSQRRFIANASHELRTPLATQRAAIQIGLDDPSPEDLVRTRQTLLDTNRRSERLIEGLLVLARSERGLAADEREVVRLDQVVREESARYPVLRGGGGGGDG
;
A
#
# COMPACT_ATOMS: atom_id res chain seq x y z
N MET A 1 -29.50 35.66 30.40
CA MET A 1 -29.58 34.82 29.18
C MET A 1 -28.45 35.24 28.23
N LYS A 2 -27.34 34.49 28.21
CA LYS A 2 -26.15 34.80 27.37
C LYS A 2 -25.80 33.51 26.62
N ARG A 3 -26.06 33.46 25.32
CA ARG A 3 -25.76 32.28 24.48
C ARG A 3 -24.24 32.09 24.45
N PRO A 4 -23.69 30.92 24.77
CA PRO A 4 -22.27 30.66 24.58
C PRO A 4 -21.95 30.58 23.08
N SER A 5 -20.89 31.27 22.69
CA SER A 5 -20.34 31.28 21.33
C SER A 5 -19.90 29.87 20.91
N PRO A 6 -20.15 29.44 19.66
CA PRO A 6 -19.63 28.18 19.17
C PRO A 6 -18.10 28.27 19.03
N LEU A 7 -17.40 27.34 19.68
CA LEU A 7 -15.95 27.17 19.55
C LEU A 7 -15.59 26.92 18.08
N ARG A 8 -14.80 27.82 17.51
CA ARG A 8 -14.21 27.72 16.18
C ARG A 8 -13.29 26.49 16.19
N ARG A 9 -13.63 25.44 15.42
CA ARG A 9 -12.72 24.31 15.18
C ARG A 9 -11.40 24.85 14.61
N PRO A 10 -10.23 24.46 15.13
CA PRO A 10 -8.98 24.78 14.44
C PRO A 10 -9.02 24.13 13.06
N ALA A 11 -8.79 24.94 12.03
CA ALA A 11 -8.64 24.47 10.67
C ALA A 11 -7.48 23.47 10.62
N ASP A 12 -7.75 22.32 10.02
CA ASP A 12 -6.83 21.22 9.80
C ASP A 12 -5.63 21.71 8.97
N ALA A 13 -4.51 21.98 9.65
CA ALA A 13 -3.36 22.72 9.11
C ALA A 13 -2.31 21.81 8.44
N SER A 14 -2.71 20.69 7.85
CA SER A 14 -1.78 19.80 7.13
C SER A 14 -2.43 19.19 5.89
N LYS A 15 -2.64 20.01 4.86
CA LYS A 15 -2.78 19.52 3.48
C LYS A 15 -1.74 20.22 2.61
N LEU A 16 -0.47 19.97 2.93
CA LEU A 16 0.60 20.18 1.93
C LEU A 16 0.28 19.27 0.74
N PRO A 17 0.47 19.71 -0.51
CA PRO A 17 0.18 18.89 -1.67
C PRO A 17 1.10 17.66 -1.65
N HIS A 18 0.55 16.50 -1.28
CA HIS A 18 1.26 15.23 -1.34
C HIS A 18 1.75 14.99 -2.76
N SER A 19 3.00 14.56 -2.91
CA SER A 19 3.54 14.16 -4.21
C SER A 19 2.89 12.84 -4.59
N THR A 20 1.76 12.90 -5.30
CA THR A 20 1.03 11.70 -5.73
C THR A 20 1.97 10.73 -6.47
N ILE A 21 1.93 9.45 -6.14
CA ILE A 21 2.64 8.39 -6.84
C ILE A 21 2.35 8.44 -8.35
N ARG A 22 1.16 8.94 -8.71
CA ARG A 22 0.74 9.20 -10.07
C ARG A 22 1.68 10.15 -10.82
N THR A 23 2.13 11.26 -10.23
CA THR A 23 3.05 12.19 -10.91
C THR A 23 4.43 11.56 -11.15
N ARG A 24 4.91 10.76 -10.19
CA ARG A 24 6.17 10.01 -10.35
C ARG A 24 6.09 8.96 -11.43
N ILE A 25 5.01 8.18 -11.46
CA ILE A 25 4.74 7.20 -12.53
C ILE A 25 4.64 7.92 -13.87
N ALA A 26 3.91 9.04 -13.95
CA ALA A 26 3.77 9.82 -15.18
C ALA A 26 5.10 10.38 -15.68
N LEU A 27 5.96 10.91 -14.80
CA LEU A 27 7.30 11.39 -15.17
C LEU A 27 8.18 10.25 -15.69
N VAL A 28 8.13 9.09 -15.04
CA VAL A 28 8.90 7.91 -15.46
C VAL A 28 8.41 7.40 -16.82
N TYR A 29 7.10 7.24 -17.02
CA TYR A 29 6.53 6.85 -18.31
C TYR A 29 6.81 7.89 -19.40
N GLY A 30 6.70 9.19 -19.08
CA GLY A 30 6.99 10.28 -20.01
C GLY A 30 8.46 10.30 -20.45
N GLY A 31 9.40 10.17 -19.52
CA GLY A 31 10.83 10.08 -19.84
C GLY A 31 11.16 8.87 -20.72
N VAL A 32 10.57 7.72 -20.42
CA VAL A 32 10.75 6.51 -21.23
C VAL A 32 10.12 6.64 -22.62
N PHE A 33 8.94 7.23 -22.71
CA PHE A 33 8.29 7.52 -23.99
C PHE A 33 9.16 8.43 -24.86
N LEU A 34 9.78 9.47 -24.28
CA LEU A 34 10.71 10.35 -25.00
C LEU A 34 11.96 9.58 -25.48
N VAL A 35 12.56 8.74 -24.64
CA VAL A 35 13.73 7.94 -25.02
C VAL A 35 13.38 6.96 -26.14
N LEU A 36 12.26 6.25 -26.05
CA LEU A 36 11.81 5.34 -27.10
C LEU A 36 11.45 6.12 -28.38
N GLY A 37 10.74 7.24 -28.27
CA GLY A 37 10.38 8.07 -29.43
C GLY A 37 11.58 8.66 -30.15
N THR A 38 12.59 9.15 -29.42
CA THR A 38 13.85 9.63 -30.00
C THR A 38 14.64 8.51 -30.66
N ALA A 39 14.71 7.33 -30.03
CA ALA A 39 15.32 6.15 -30.64
C ALA A 39 14.60 5.75 -31.95
N LEU A 40 13.26 5.76 -31.96
CA LEU A 40 12.47 5.48 -33.17
C LEU A 40 12.79 6.47 -34.29
N LEU A 41 12.74 7.78 -33.99
CA LEU A 41 13.04 8.82 -34.97
C LEU A 41 14.48 8.70 -35.50
N ALA A 42 15.44 8.38 -34.63
CA ALA A 42 16.83 8.17 -35.02
C ALA A 42 16.97 6.94 -35.94
N THR A 43 16.35 5.81 -35.60
CA THR A 43 16.40 4.58 -36.41
C THR A 43 15.75 4.81 -37.78
N VAL A 44 14.58 5.44 -37.83
CA VAL A 44 13.89 5.78 -39.09
C VAL A 44 14.74 6.74 -39.93
N ASN A 45 15.33 7.77 -39.31
CA ASN A 45 16.17 8.73 -40.03
C ASN A 45 17.44 8.07 -40.59
N LEU A 46 18.08 7.19 -39.82
CA LEU A 46 19.28 6.48 -40.25
C LEU A 46 18.98 5.49 -41.38
N ALA A 47 17.87 4.75 -41.29
CA ALA A 47 17.40 3.87 -42.35
C ALA A 47 17.04 4.64 -43.63
N SER A 48 16.40 5.80 -43.50
CA SER A 48 16.08 6.68 -44.63
C SER A 48 17.36 7.20 -45.30
N ARG A 49 18.35 7.68 -44.53
CA ARG A 49 19.64 8.14 -45.07
C ARG A 49 20.38 7.04 -45.82
N ALA A 50 20.44 5.84 -45.24
CA ALA A 50 21.06 4.67 -45.87
C ALA A 50 20.33 4.24 -47.16
N GLY A 51 19.01 4.42 -47.24
CA GLY A 51 18.23 4.21 -48.46
C GLY A 51 18.63 5.18 -49.59
N THR A 52 18.70 6.49 -49.30
CA THR A 52 19.01 7.54 -50.28
C THR A 52 20.39 7.44 -50.94
N GLU A 53 21.42 6.94 -50.24
CA GLU A 53 22.75 6.75 -50.85
C GLU A 53 22.75 5.68 -51.95
N THR A 54 21.84 4.71 -51.85
CA THR A 54 21.70 3.62 -52.81
C THR A 54 21.01 4.11 -54.10
N GLU A 55 20.01 4.99 -53.97
CA GLU A 55 19.35 5.67 -55.10
C GLU A 55 20.29 6.65 -55.81
N ALA A 56 21.06 7.44 -55.05
CA ALA A 56 22.01 8.40 -55.62
C ALA A 56 23.12 7.71 -56.44
N ARG A 57 23.61 6.53 -55.99
CA ARG A 57 24.60 5.73 -56.75
C ARG A 57 24.01 5.07 -57.98
N ALA A 58 22.75 4.63 -57.95
CA ALA A 58 22.07 4.03 -59.10
C ALA A 58 21.78 5.07 -60.21
N ILE A 59 21.43 6.30 -59.82
CA ILE A 59 21.27 7.42 -60.77
C ILE A 59 22.64 7.84 -61.33
N ALA A 60 23.68 7.91 -60.49
CA ALA A 60 25.03 8.30 -60.91
C ALA A 60 25.72 7.28 -61.84
N SER A 61 25.48 5.97 -61.67
CA SER A 61 26.03 4.94 -62.57
C SER A 61 25.32 4.88 -63.93
N THR A 62 24.08 5.34 -64.00
CA THR A 62 23.30 5.41 -65.26
C THR A 62 23.59 6.71 -66.03
N ALA A 63 24.01 7.77 -65.34
CA ALA A 63 24.32 9.07 -65.94
C ALA A 63 25.71 9.16 -66.62
N VAL A 64 26.50 8.08 -66.64
CA VAL A 64 27.75 8.02 -67.42
C VAL A 64 27.39 7.83 -68.90
N VAL A 65 26.95 8.92 -69.53
CA VAL A 65 26.77 9.04 -70.98
C VAL A 65 28.15 8.93 -71.62
N VAL A 66 28.39 7.81 -72.28
CA VAL A 66 29.50 7.63 -73.22
C VAL A 66 29.31 8.63 -74.36
N VAL A 67 30.10 9.71 -74.37
CA VAL A 67 30.23 10.60 -75.54
C VAL A 67 31.30 9.99 -76.45
N PRO A 68 30.94 9.36 -77.59
CA PRO A 68 31.96 8.93 -78.53
C PRO A 68 32.59 10.17 -79.21
N PRO A 69 33.91 10.20 -79.45
CA PRO A 69 34.53 11.30 -80.18
C PRO A 69 34.19 11.16 -81.67
N GLY A 70 33.67 12.23 -82.29
CA GLY A 70 33.52 12.29 -83.74
C GLY A 70 33.23 13.72 -84.21
N TYR A 71 33.79 14.26 -85.30
CA TYR A 71 34.78 13.82 -86.29
C TYR A 71 35.32 15.08 -87.01
N SER A 72 36.50 15.03 -87.66
CA SER A 72 36.80 15.92 -88.79
C SER A 72 36.36 15.29 -90.13
N VAL A 73 35.28 15.85 -90.69
CA VAL A 73 35.00 16.24 -92.10
C VAL A 73 35.73 15.50 -93.25
N ASN A 74 35.03 14.55 -93.90
CA ASN A 74 34.71 14.44 -95.35
C ASN A 74 34.46 12.97 -95.79
N GLY A 75 33.19 12.54 -95.80
CA GLY A 75 32.72 11.26 -96.36
C GLY A 75 31.21 11.04 -96.12
N PRO A 76 30.48 10.33 -97.00
CA PRO A 76 29.02 10.34 -96.99
C PRO A 76 28.40 9.50 -95.86
N PHE A 77 27.28 10.01 -95.35
CA PHE A 77 26.56 9.55 -94.17
C PHE A 77 25.82 8.23 -94.43
N ILE A 78 26.15 7.16 -93.71
CA ILE A 78 25.27 6.00 -93.53
C ILE A 78 24.74 6.04 -92.09
N ALA A 79 23.64 6.77 -91.87
CA ALA A 79 22.85 6.58 -90.66
C ALA A 79 22.08 5.28 -90.77
N ARG A 80 22.60 4.23 -90.15
CA ARG A 80 21.81 3.05 -89.79
C ARG A 80 22.24 2.55 -88.43
N GLY A 81 21.57 3.07 -87.41
CA GLY A 81 21.68 2.65 -86.02
C GLY A 81 20.56 3.32 -85.25
N SER A 82 19.50 2.57 -84.99
CA SER A 82 18.36 2.98 -84.19
C SER A 82 18.83 3.57 -82.85
N THR A 83 18.53 4.84 -82.61
CA THR A 83 18.43 5.39 -81.25
C THR A 83 17.28 4.71 -80.53
N GLY A 84 17.53 3.51 -80.01
CA GLY A 84 16.72 2.96 -78.93
C GLY A 84 17.12 3.73 -77.68
N SER A 85 16.37 4.77 -77.32
CA SER A 85 16.39 5.24 -75.93
C SER A 85 16.09 4.04 -75.05
N PRO A 86 16.88 3.73 -74.01
CA PRO A 86 16.44 2.78 -72.99
C PRO A 86 15.12 3.34 -72.48
N SER A 87 14.04 2.57 -72.65
CA SER A 87 12.73 3.01 -72.19
C SER A 87 12.82 3.24 -70.68
N ALA A 88 12.38 4.40 -70.22
CA ALA A 88 12.35 4.77 -68.80
C ALA A 88 11.48 3.83 -67.94
N TYR A 89 10.82 2.84 -68.56
CA TYR A 89 9.85 1.96 -67.94
C TYR A 89 10.49 0.65 -67.42
N GLU A 90 11.53 0.10 -68.07
CA GLU A 90 12.19 -1.14 -67.60
C GLU A 90 13.12 -0.93 -66.38
N LEU A 91 13.58 0.31 -66.15
CA LEU A 91 14.34 0.66 -64.94
C LEU A 91 13.45 0.84 -63.70
N THR A 92 12.14 1.00 -63.88
CA THR A 92 11.20 1.29 -62.78
C THR A 92 10.75 0.01 -62.07
N ASP A 93 10.63 -1.12 -62.78
CA ASP A 93 10.11 -2.37 -62.22
C ASP A 93 11.14 -3.15 -61.35
N HIS A 94 12.42 -3.13 -61.69
CA HIS A 94 13.45 -3.83 -60.90
C HIS A 94 13.96 -3.06 -59.68
N VAL A 95 13.81 -1.74 -59.66
CA VAL A 95 14.22 -0.91 -58.51
C VAL A 95 13.11 -0.85 -57.46
N SER A 96 11.84 -0.86 -57.87
CA SER A 96 10.69 -0.79 -56.97
C SER A 96 10.51 -2.05 -56.11
N ASP A 97 10.79 -3.24 -56.66
CA ASP A 97 10.54 -4.52 -55.98
C ASP A 97 11.66 -4.94 -55.00
N ALA A 98 12.89 -4.48 -55.25
CA ALA A 98 14.04 -4.66 -54.35
C ALA A 98 14.04 -3.63 -53.20
N ALA A 99 13.64 -2.38 -53.48
CA ALA A 99 13.51 -1.34 -52.46
C ALA A 99 12.42 -1.68 -51.42
N GLY A 100 11.29 -2.24 -51.85
CA GLY A 100 10.20 -2.63 -50.96
C GLY A 100 10.59 -3.68 -49.92
N LYS A 101 11.29 -4.75 -50.31
CA LYS A 101 11.71 -5.83 -49.40
C LYS A 101 12.79 -5.39 -48.41
N GLN A 102 13.70 -4.52 -48.84
CA GLN A 102 14.74 -4.00 -47.96
C GLN A 102 14.16 -3.02 -46.93
N LEU A 103 13.26 -2.11 -47.34
CA LEU A 103 12.54 -1.21 -46.42
C LEU A 103 11.71 -1.99 -45.39
N LEU A 104 11.06 -3.09 -45.80
CA LEU A 104 10.30 -3.97 -44.90
C LEU A 104 11.21 -4.62 -43.85
N ASN A 105 12.36 -5.17 -44.23
CA ASN A 105 13.28 -5.82 -43.29
C ASN A 105 13.86 -4.84 -42.27
N TRP A 106 14.25 -3.63 -42.70
CA TRP A 106 14.73 -2.58 -41.80
C TRP A 106 13.63 -2.05 -40.87
N SER A 107 12.40 -1.92 -41.38
CA SER A 107 11.24 -1.55 -40.56
C SER A 107 10.91 -2.62 -39.52
N PHE A 108 11.00 -3.90 -39.89
CA PHE A 108 10.78 -5.02 -38.99
C PHE A 108 11.87 -5.10 -37.91
N ALA A 109 13.14 -4.92 -38.29
CA ALA A 109 14.26 -4.87 -37.35
C ALA A 109 14.12 -3.69 -36.37
N ALA A 110 13.76 -2.50 -36.87
CA ALA A 110 13.49 -1.34 -36.05
C ALA A 110 12.34 -1.57 -35.06
N LEU A 111 11.24 -2.16 -35.53
CA LEU A 111 10.08 -2.50 -34.70
C LEU A 111 10.46 -3.49 -33.59
N LEU A 112 11.27 -4.51 -33.92
CA LEU A 112 11.67 -5.54 -32.97
C LEU A 112 12.57 -4.96 -31.87
N VAL A 113 13.58 -4.17 -32.25
CA VAL A 113 14.47 -3.48 -31.30
C VAL A 113 13.67 -2.54 -30.39
N MET A 114 12.73 -1.78 -30.96
CA MET A 114 11.86 -0.86 -30.23
C MET A 114 10.94 -1.60 -29.25
N THR A 115 10.34 -2.70 -29.68
CA THR A 115 9.45 -3.52 -28.84
C THR A 115 10.25 -4.13 -27.69
N ALA A 116 11.43 -4.69 -27.96
CA ALA A 116 12.30 -5.25 -26.94
C ALA A 116 12.75 -4.18 -25.93
N GLY A 117 13.11 -2.98 -26.40
CA GLY A 117 13.44 -1.85 -25.55
C GLY A 117 12.27 -1.40 -24.67
N ALA A 118 11.08 -1.27 -25.25
CA ALA A 118 9.88 -0.91 -24.51
C ALA A 118 9.52 -1.93 -23.41
N VAL A 119 9.61 -3.23 -23.72
CA VAL A 119 9.38 -4.31 -22.76
C VAL A 119 10.43 -4.29 -21.65
N GLY A 120 11.71 -4.17 -21.98
CA GLY A 120 12.79 -4.16 -21.00
C GLY A 120 12.69 -2.98 -20.02
N VAL A 121 12.42 -1.78 -20.55
CA VAL A 121 12.24 -0.59 -19.72
C VAL A 121 10.95 -0.66 -18.90
N GLY A 122 9.85 -1.13 -19.49
CA GLY A 122 8.59 -1.36 -18.77
C GLY A 122 8.76 -2.32 -17.59
N TRP A 123 9.50 -3.43 -17.80
CA TRP A 123 9.82 -4.39 -16.74
C TRP A 123 10.64 -3.76 -15.61
N TRP A 124 11.67 -2.96 -15.97
CA TRP A 124 12.51 -2.27 -14.99
C TRP A 124 11.72 -1.26 -14.15
N ILE A 125 10.84 -0.47 -14.78
CA ILE A 125 9.96 0.49 -14.08
C ILE A 125 9.01 -0.26 -13.15
N ALA A 126 8.34 -1.31 -13.64
CA ALA A 126 7.40 -2.09 -12.84
C ALA A 126 8.08 -2.62 -11.57
N GLY A 127 9.28 -3.18 -11.70
CA GLY A 127 10.08 -3.62 -10.56
C GLY A 127 10.39 -2.48 -9.58
N ARG A 128 10.72 -1.28 -10.08
CA ARG A 128 11.03 -0.11 -9.25
C ARG A 128 9.81 0.41 -8.49
N VAL A 129 8.64 0.46 -9.13
CA VAL A 129 7.38 0.98 -8.57
C VAL A 129 6.77 -0.01 -7.57
N LEU A 130 6.89 -1.32 -7.80
CA LEU A 130 6.35 -2.34 -6.89
C LEU A 130 7.27 -2.67 -5.71
N ARG A 131 8.54 -2.24 -5.73
CA ARG A 131 9.51 -2.52 -4.65
C ARG A 131 9.05 -2.07 -3.26
N PRO A 132 8.47 -0.86 -3.06
CA PRO A 132 7.97 -0.44 -1.74
C PRO A 132 6.81 -1.32 -1.25
N VAL A 133 5.92 -1.73 -2.15
CA VAL A 133 4.80 -2.63 -1.82
C VAL A 133 5.32 -3.97 -1.33
N HIS A 134 6.29 -4.57 -2.03
CA HIS A 134 6.92 -5.82 -1.57
C HIS A 134 7.60 -5.68 -0.21
N ALA A 135 8.25 -4.54 0.06
CA ALA A 135 8.85 -4.27 1.36
C ALA A 135 7.80 -4.18 2.48
N MET A 136 6.68 -3.48 2.24
CA MET A 136 5.54 -3.42 3.17
C MET A 136 4.94 -4.80 3.41
N THR A 137 4.67 -5.58 2.35
CA THR A 137 4.16 -6.94 2.47
C THR A 137 5.12 -7.86 3.24
N ALA A 138 6.42 -7.74 3.00
CA ALA A 138 7.43 -8.53 3.69
C ALA A 138 7.56 -8.18 5.18
N LYS A 139 7.34 -6.91 5.56
CA LYS A 139 7.22 -6.50 6.97
C LYS A 139 5.93 -7.05 7.59
N ALA A 140 4.80 -6.85 6.92
CA ALA A 140 3.50 -7.33 7.41
C ALA A 140 3.48 -8.85 7.62
N ARG A 141 4.10 -9.64 6.73
CA ARG A 141 4.23 -11.10 6.88
C ARG A 141 5.08 -11.54 8.07
N ARG A 142 5.99 -10.69 8.55
CA ARG A 142 6.86 -10.98 9.70
C ARG A 142 6.27 -10.49 11.02
N LEU A 143 5.18 -9.72 10.95
CA LEU A 143 4.54 -9.21 12.14
C LEU A 143 3.87 -10.33 12.94
N SER A 144 4.06 -10.31 14.24
CA SER A 144 3.50 -11.24 15.21
C SER A 144 3.06 -10.47 16.46
N GLU A 145 2.41 -11.14 17.42
CA GLU A 145 1.98 -10.56 18.70
C GLU A 145 3.12 -9.80 19.41
N LYS A 146 4.36 -10.27 19.27
CA LYS A 146 5.55 -9.68 19.90
C LYS A 146 6.17 -8.52 19.12
N THR A 147 5.84 -8.35 17.84
CA THR A 147 6.49 -7.37 16.94
C THR A 147 5.52 -6.32 16.40
N LEU A 148 4.30 -6.21 16.95
CA LEU A 148 3.31 -5.18 16.59
C LEU A 148 3.79 -3.72 16.81
N HIS A 149 4.83 -3.53 17.62
CA HIS A 149 5.47 -2.23 17.81
C HIS A 149 6.29 -1.79 16.59
N GLU A 150 6.66 -2.72 15.70
CA GLU A 150 7.31 -2.39 14.44
C GLU A 150 6.34 -1.68 13.50
N ARG A 151 6.80 -0.58 12.91
CA ARG A 151 6.01 0.22 11.98
C ARG A 151 6.28 -0.19 10.54
N ILE A 152 5.19 -0.37 9.79
CA ILE A 152 5.18 -0.69 8.37
C ILE A 152 5.60 0.55 7.57
N ALA A 153 5.12 1.74 7.94
CA ALA A 153 5.52 2.99 7.29
C ALA A 153 7.03 3.21 7.49
N SER A 154 7.82 2.80 6.50
CA SER A 154 9.25 3.07 6.47
C SER A 154 9.51 4.27 5.59
N SER A 155 10.24 5.26 6.13
CA SER A 155 11.01 6.29 5.43
C SER A 155 10.87 6.25 3.90
N GLY A 156 9.92 7.04 3.41
CA GLY A 156 9.57 7.14 2.01
C GLY A 156 8.94 8.50 1.73
N PRO A 157 8.72 8.83 0.45
CA PRO A 157 8.04 10.05 0.03
C PRO A 157 6.64 10.17 0.64
N ASP A 158 6.16 11.39 0.83
CA ASP A 158 4.77 11.67 1.19
C ASP A 158 3.83 11.43 0.01
N ASP A 159 3.55 10.15 -0.26
CA ASP A 159 2.65 9.65 -1.31
C ASP A 159 1.56 8.71 -0.75
N GLU A 160 0.68 8.23 -1.61
CA GLU A 160 -0.46 7.37 -1.27
C GLU A 160 -0.02 6.03 -0.67
N LEU A 161 1.19 5.54 -0.98
CA LEU A 161 1.72 4.34 -0.34
C LEU A 161 2.13 4.61 1.10
N LYS A 162 2.69 5.80 1.40
CA LYS A 162 2.95 6.21 2.78
C LYS A 162 1.65 6.34 3.58
N GLU A 163 0.61 6.96 3.02
CA GLU A 163 -0.71 7.05 3.65
C GLU A 163 -1.31 5.67 3.96
N LEU A 164 -1.17 4.71 3.03
CA LEU A 164 -1.55 3.31 3.26
C LEU A 164 -0.74 2.68 4.41
N GLY A 165 0.58 2.91 4.44
CA GLY A 165 1.45 2.44 5.52
C GLY A 165 1.05 2.99 6.89
N GLU A 166 0.75 4.29 6.97
CA GLU A 166 0.27 4.96 8.18
C GLU A 166 -1.08 4.41 8.64
N THR A 167 -1.99 4.14 7.69
CA THR A 167 -3.28 3.51 7.99
C THR A 167 -3.10 2.11 8.57
N LEU A 168 -2.21 1.30 7.99
CA LEU A 168 -1.88 -0.01 8.52
C LEU A 168 -1.26 0.09 9.91
N ASP A 169 -0.35 1.04 10.14
CA ASP A 169 0.25 1.27 11.46
C ASP A 169 -0.78 1.69 12.52
N ALA A 170 -1.78 2.49 12.14
CA ALA A 170 -2.88 2.81 13.04
C ALA A 170 -3.72 1.57 13.40
N LEU A 171 -3.96 0.66 12.45
CA LEU A 171 -4.61 -0.63 12.72
C LEU A 171 -3.77 -1.51 13.64
N LEU A 172 -2.46 -1.60 13.41
CA LEU A 172 -1.53 -2.35 14.26
C LEU A 172 -1.49 -1.78 15.67
N GLY A 173 -1.46 -0.45 15.84
CA GLY A 173 -1.51 0.18 17.15
C GLY A 173 -2.82 -0.08 17.91
N ARG A 174 -3.95 -0.23 17.21
CA ARG A 174 -5.23 -0.64 17.82
C ARG A 174 -5.18 -2.11 18.27
N LEU A 175 -4.59 -2.97 17.45
CA LEU A 175 -4.42 -4.40 17.77
C LEU A 175 -3.47 -4.61 18.95
N GLU A 176 -2.36 -3.87 19.00
CA GLU A 176 -1.41 -3.86 20.11
C GLU A 176 -2.10 -3.50 21.43
N LYS A 177 -2.90 -2.43 21.45
CA LYS A 177 -3.69 -2.03 22.63
C LYS A 177 -4.69 -3.10 23.07
N ALA A 178 -5.33 -3.77 22.12
CA ALA A 178 -6.29 -4.83 22.41
C ALA A 178 -5.61 -6.05 23.05
N PHE A 179 -4.48 -6.50 22.48
CA PHE A 179 -3.71 -7.62 23.05
C PHE A 179 -3.10 -7.29 24.41
N ASP A 180 -2.56 -6.09 24.59
CA ASP A 180 -2.03 -5.67 25.89
C ASP A 180 -3.11 -5.62 26.98
N SER A 181 -4.30 -5.12 26.64
CA SER A 181 -5.46 -5.11 27.55
C SER A 181 -5.91 -6.54 27.88
N GLN A 182 -6.04 -7.41 26.88
CA GLN A 182 -6.36 -8.82 27.06
C GLN A 182 -5.35 -9.54 27.97
N ARG A 183 -4.05 -9.30 27.76
CA ARG A 183 -2.99 -9.92 28.57
C ARG A 183 -3.05 -9.46 30.02
N ARG A 184 -3.23 -8.16 30.25
CA ARG A 184 -3.42 -7.61 31.61
C ARG A 184 -4.68 -8.16 32.27
N PHE A 185 -5.79 -8.26 31.53
CA PHE A 185 -7.03 -8.85 32.01
C PHE A 185 -6.85 -10.32 32.44
N ILE A 186 -6.23 -11.16 31.59
CA ILE A 186 -5.98 -12.57 31.91
C ILE A 186 -5.06 -12.71 33.13
N ALA A 187 -3.99 -11.90 33.20
CA ALA A 187 -3.06 -11.92 34.32
C ALA A 187 -3.77 -11.54 35.63
N ASN A 188 -4.51 -10.44 35.64
CA ASN A 188 -5.25 -9.97 36.81
C ASN A 188 -6.33 -10.98 37.22
N ALA A 189 -7.14 -11.48 36.29
CA ALA A 189 -8.15 -12.49 36.57
C ALA A 189 -7.52 -13.77 37.18
N SER A 190 -6.38 -14.21 36.64
CA SER A 190 -5.67 -15.38 37.17
C SER A 190 -5.16 -15.17 38.60
N HIS A 191 -4.63 -13.99 38.91
CA HIS A 191 -4.19 -13.64 40.26
C HIS A 191 -5.36 -13.55 41.24
N GLU A 192 -6.42 -12.85 40.85
CA GLU A 192 -7.60 -12.62 41.69
C GLU A 192 -8.40 -13.91 41.94
N LEU A 193 -8.39 -14.88 41.01
CA LEU A 193 -9.03 -16.20 41.20
C LEU A 193 -8.16 -17.18 41.99
N ARG A 194 -6.83 -17.06 41.94
CA ARG A 194 -5.92 -17.96 42.70
C ARG A 194 -6.08 -17.77 44.20
N THR A 195 -6.26 -16.55 44.67
CA THR A 195 -6.43 -16.23 46.09
C THR A 195 -7.62 -16.93 46.73
N PRO A 196 -8.87 -16.78 46.23
CA PRO A 196 -10.02 -17.46 46.81
C PRO A 196 -9.92 -18.99 46.70
N LEU A 197 -9.31 -19.53 45.64
CA LEU A 197 -9.05 -20.97 45.54
C LEU A 197 -8.07 -21.46 46.62
N ALA A 198 -7.01 -20.70 46.91
CA ALA A 198 -6.08 -21.02 47.98
C ALA A 198 -6.76 -20.97 49.35
N THR A 199 -7.60 -19.95 49.60
CA THR A 199 -8.39 -19.83 50.83
C THR A 199 -9.38 -20.99 50.99
N GLN A 200 -10.12 -21.35 49.93
CA GLN A 200 -11.04 -22.49 49.94
C GLN A 200 -10.29 -23.79 50.25
N ARG A 201 -9.13 -24.01 49.62
CA ARG A 201 -8.30 -25.18 49.87
C ARG A 201 -7.83 -25.25 51.33
N ALA A 202 -7.35 -24.15 51.90
CA ALA A 202 -6.92 -24.10 53.29
C ALA A 202 -8.08 -24.36 54.26
N ALA A 203 -9.25 -23.76 54.01
CA ALA A 203 -10.44 -24.02 54.82
C ALA A 203 -10.89 -25.48 54.75
N ILE A 204 -10.89 -26.09 53.55
CA ILE A 204 -11.21 -27.52 53.38
C ILE A 204 -10.20 -28.40 54.12
N GLN A 205 -8.90 -28.09 54.07
CA GLN A 205 -7.87 -28.84 54.80
C GLN A 205 -8.10 -28.81 56.31
N ILE A 206 -8.43 -27.64 56.88
CA ILE A 206 -8.78 -27.49 58.30
C ILE A 206 -10.02 -28.33 58.63
N GLY A 207 -11.05 -28.30 57.78
CA GLY A 207 -12.27 -29.08 57.97
C GLY A 207 -12.12 -30.60 57.79
N LEU A 208 -10.98 -31.09 57.32
CA LEU A 208 -10.67 -32.52 57.16
C LEU A 208 -9.76 -33.06 58.27
N ASP A 209 -9.08 -32.20 59.03
CA ASP A 209 -8.05 -32.56 60.03
C ASP A 209 -8.64 -32.59 61.45
N ASP A 210 -9.44 -33.62 61.73
CA ASP A 210 -10.15 -33.86 63.02
C ASP A 210 -10.72 -32.58 63.68
N PRO A 211 -11.59 -31.83 62.97
CA PRO A 211 -12.02 -30.51 63.42
C PRO A 211 -13.01 -30.59 64.58
N SER A 212 -12.94 -29.61 65.48
CA SER A 212 -14.02 -29.43 66.46
C SER A 212 -15.34 -29.03 65.75
N PRO A 213 -16.50 -29.22 66.40
CA PRO A 213 -17.79 -28.74 65.86
C PRO A 213 -17.79 -27.25 65.54
N GLU A 214 -17.06 -26.43 66.32
CA GLU A 214 -16.92 -25.00 66.10
C GLU A 214 -16.05 -24.69 64.86
N ASP A 215 -14.96 -25.44 64.67
CA ASP A 215 -14.08 -25.31 63.50
C ASP A 215 -14.81 -25.67 62.21
N LEU A 216 -15.71 -26.66 62.25
CA LEU A 216 -16.57 -27.00 61.12
C LEU A 216 -17.53 -25.87 60.75
N VAL A 217 -18.14 -25.20 61.74
CA VAL A 217 -19.02 -24.04 61.48
C VAL A 217 -18.24 -22.90 60.86
N ARG A 218 -17.07 -22.56 61.43
CA ARG A 218 -16.19 -21.51 60.90
C ARG A 218 -15.72 -21.82 59.48
N THR A 219 -15.34 -23.07 59.21
CA THR A 219 -14.92 -23.54 57.88
C THR A 219 -16.04 -23.37 56.86
N ARG A 220 -17.27 -23.82 57.17
CA ARG A 220 -18.43 -23.68 56.29
C ARG A 220 -18.75 -22.21 55.99
N GLN A 221 -18.70 -21.33 56.99
CA GLN A 221 -18.90 -19.89 56.80
C GLN A 221 -17.81 -19.29 55.91
N THR A 222 -16.54 -19.61 56.17
CA THR A 222 -15.41 -19.13 55.36
C THR A 222 -15.53 -19.55 53.89
N LEU A 223 -15.94 -20.79 53.64
CA LEU A 223 -16.18 -21.28 52.28
C LEU A 223 -17.33 -20.55 51.60
N LEU A 224 -18.45 -20.33 52.30
CA LEU A 224 -19.61 -19.63 51.76
C LEU A 224 -19.28 -18.17 51.40
N ASP A 225 -18.56 -17.47 52.28
CA ASP A 225 -18.18 -16.08 52.06
C ASP A 225 -17.13 -15.95 50.94
N THR A 226 -16.18 -16.88 50.87
CA THR A 226 -15.21 -16.93 49.77
C THR A 226 -15.90 -17.21 48.44
N ASN A 227 -16.92 -18.07 48.41
CA ASN A 227 -17.69 -18.36 47.20
C ASN A 227 -18.47 -17.11 46.73
N ARG A 228 -19.21 -16.44 47.62
CA ARG A 228 -19.88 -15.16 47.31
C ARG A 228 -18.92 -14.08 46.84
N ARG A 229 -17.67 -14.10 47.29
CA ARG A 229 -16.63 -13.17 46.81
C ARG A 229 -16.19 -13.53 45.39
N SER A 230 -15.98 -14.81 45.10
CA SER A 230 -15.67 -15.30 43.75
C SER A 230 -16.78 -15.00 42.75
N GLU A 231 -18.05 -15.19 43.11
CA GLU A 231 -19.21 -14.86 42.25
C GLU A 231 -19.19 -13.38 41.85
N ARG A 232 -19.07 -12.47 42.84
CA ARG A 232 -18.96 -11.02 42.58
C ARG A 232 -17.75 -10.65 41.72
N LEU A 233 -16.64 -11.37 41.89
CA LEU A 233 -15.44 -11.15 41.08
C LEU A 233 -15.68 -11.56 39.62
N ILE A 234 -16.30 -12.71 39.39
CA ILE A 234 -16.64 -13.21 38.05
C ILE A 234 -17.62 -12.25 37.37
N GLU A 235 -18.66 -11.79 38.07
CA GLU A 235 -19.58 -10.77 37.57
C GLU A 235 -18.84 -9.48 37.18
N GLY A 236 -17.96 -9.00 38.06
CA GLY A 236 -17.13 -7.82 37.79
C GLY A 236 -16.23 -7.99 36.55
N LEU A 237 -15.61 -9.15 36.38
CA LEU A 237 -14.78 -9.47 35.21
C LEU A 237 -15.62 -9.53 33.93
N LEU A 238 -16.84 -10.06 33.97
CA LEU A 238 -17.75 -10.10 32.82
C LEU A 238 -18.21 -8.70 32.41
N VAL A 239 -18.50 -7.83 33.39
CA VAL A 239 -18.82 -6.41 33.14
C VAL A 239 -17.62 -5.70 32.50
N LEU A 240 -16.42 -5.89 33.05
CA LEU A 240 -15.19 -5.29 32.52
C LEU A 240 -14.92 -5.74 31.08
N ALA A 241 -14.99 -7.05 30.81
CA ALA A 241 -14.77 -7.61 29.48
C ALA A 241 -15.78 -7.09 28.44
N ARG A 242 -17.03 -6.82 28.85
CA ARG A 242 -18.03 -6.19 27.97
C ARG A 242 -17.72 -4.71 27.73
N SER A 243 -17.19 -4.01 28.73
CA SER A 243 -16.82 -2.59 28.61
C SER A 243 -15.57 -2.34 27.74
N GLU A 244 -14.57 -3.24 27.77
CA GLU A 244 -13.33 -3.11 26.99
C GLU A 244 -13.56 -3.20 25.47
N ARG A 245 -14.62 -3.90 25.03
CA ARG A 245 -15.03 -3.90 23.62
C ARG A 245 -15.49 -2.51 23.14
N GLY A 246 -15.78 -1.62 24.09
CA GLY A 246 -16.40 -0.33 23.85
C GLY A 246 -17.86 -0.48 23.41
N LEU A 247 -18.66 0.55 23.69
CA LEU A 247 -19.97 0.68 23.07
C LEU A 247 -19.79 1.06 21.60
N ALA A 248 -20.56 0.40 20.73
CA ALA A 248 -20.64 0.77 19.32
C ALA A 248 -21.13 2.23 19.19
N ALA A 249 -20.84 2.88 18.06
CA ALA A 249 -21.12 4.32 17.92
C ALA A 249 -22.62 4.66 18.05
N ASP A 250 -23.49 3.71 17.71
CA ASP A 250 -24.94 3.74 17.84
C ASP A 250 -25.44 3.44 19.28
N GLU A 251 -24.61 2.81 20.11
CA GLU A 251 -24.90 2.54 21.53
C GLU A 251 -24.47 3.71 22.45
N ARG A 252 -23.81 4.75 21.91
CA ARG A 252 -23.33 5.91 22.67
C ARG A 252 -24.34 7.05 22.63
N GLU A 253 -24.85 7.43 23.80
CA GLU A 253 -25.72 8.59 23.96
C GLU A 253 -25.02 9.72 24.71
N VAL A 254 -25.32 10.98 24.34
CA VAL A 254 -24.86 12.16 25.08
C VAL A 254 -25.70 12.29 26.34
N VAL A 255 -25.11 11.93 27.49
CA VAL A 255 -25.80 11.99 28.78
C VAL A 255 -25.35 13.17 29.63
N ARG A 256 -26.27 13.68 30.44
CA ARG A 256 -26.01 14.71 31.46
C ARG A 256 -25.39 14.07 32.68
N LEU A 257 -24.07 14.26 32.87
CA LEU A 257 -23.34 13.65 33.98
C LEU A 257 -23.97 13.95 35.35
N ASP A 258 -24.48 15.17 35.55
CA ASP A 258 -25.13 15.57 36.79
C ASP A 258 -26.41 14.78 37.10
N GLN A 259 -27.13 14.36 36.05
CA GLN A 259 -28.31 13.53 36.18
C GLN A 259 -27.94 12.08 36.51
N VAL A 260 -26.99 11.50 35.76
CA VAL A 260 -26.52 10.12 35.97
C VAL A 260 -25.97 9.94 37.39
N VAL A 261 -25.17 10.89 37.87
CA VAL A 261 -24.63 10.85 39.24
C VAL A 261 -25.75 10.90 40.29
N ARG A 262 -26.77 11.75 40.11
CA ARG A 262 -27.90 11.83 41.03
C ARG A 262 -28.71 10.53 41.03
N GLU A 263 -29.03 9.99 39.86
CA GLU A 263 -29.77 8.73 39.73
C GLU A 263 -29.07 7.56 40.40
N GLU A 264 -27.77 7.38 40.17
CA GLU A 264 -26.99 6.30 40.79
C GLU A 264 -26.79 6.51 42.30
N SER A 265 -26.61 7.77 42.74
CA SER A 265 -26.52 8.08 44.19
C SER A 265 -27.83 7.81 44.94
N ALA A 266 -28.97 7.94 44.26
CA ALA A 266 -30.28 7.60 44.82
C ALA A 266 -30.52 6.08 44.84
N ARG A 267 -29.92 5.34 43.89
CA ARG A 267 -30.02 3.89 43.78
C ARG A 267 -29.17 3.16 44.82
N TYR A 268 -28.03 3.72 45.21
CA TYR A 268 -27.18 3.24 46.31
C TYR A 268 -27.01 4.33 47.36
N PRO A 269 -28.04 4.59 48.21
CA PRO A 269 -27.92 5.58 49.26
C PRO A 269 -26.75 5.20 50.16
N VAL A 270 -25.74 6.07 50.22
CA VAL A 270 -24.61 5.91 51.13
C VAL A 270 -25.20 5.77 52.53
N LEU A 271 -25.03 4.60 53.14
CA LEU A 271 -25.39 4.38 54.53
C LEU A 271 -24.59 5.38 55.36
N ARG A 272 -25.23 6.48 55.76
CA ARG A 272 -24.69 7.40 56.75
C ARG A 272 -24.47 6.57 58.00
N GLY A 273 -23.21 6.22 58.27
CA GLY A 273 -22.80 5.63 59.53
C GLY A 273 -23.34 6.49 60.66
N GLY A 274 -24.11 5.86 61.54
CA GLY A 274 -24.64 6.48 62.74
C GLY A 274 -23.50 6.98 63.61
N GLY A 275 -23.16 8.26 63.47
CA GLY A 275 -22.48 9.01 64.51
C GLY A 275 -23.50 9.30 65.60
N GLY A 276 -23.62 8.38 66.55
CA GLY A 276 -24.24 8.64 67.83
C GLY A 276 -23.43 9.73 68.54
N GLY A 277 -23.82 10.98 68.33
CA GLY A 277 -23.48 12.09 69.21
C GLY A 277 -24.32 11.96 70.46
N GLY A 278 -23.85 11.16 71.42
CA GLY A 278 -24.14 11.42 72.82
C GLY A 278 -23.33 12.65 73.22
N ASP A 279 -24.03 13.72 73.56
CA ASP A 279 -23.48 14.85 74.31
C ASP A 279 -24.58 15.40 75.21
N GLY A 280 -24.29 15.43 76.51
CA GLY A 280 -24.91 16.29 77.52
C GLY A 280 -26.18 15.79 78.19
#